data_AF-A0A821L1R7-F1
#
_entry.id   AF-A0A821L1R7-F1
#
_cell.length_a   1.000
_cell.length_b   1.000
_cell.length_c   1.000
_cell.angle_alpha   90.00
_cell.angle_beta   90.00
_cell.angle_gamma   90.00
#
_symmetry.space_group_name_H-M   'P 1'
#
loop_
_entity.id
_entity.type
_entity.pdbx_description
1 polymer ?
#
loop_
_entity_poly.entity_id
_entity_poly.type
_entity_poly.pdbx_seq_one_letter_code
_entity_poly.pdbx_strand_id
1 'polypeptide(L)'
;DSHEFLNLVISLITDEIDAIKIQISEQLLSFKNEIVDPTTNNFQFCLATERCCEICGMSTIQKEIHTALLIHVTDDESKTSKNNSLADLLENYFASESMDGCFCDNCQSNQRKYIKYNLERLPR
;
A
#
# COMPACT_ATOMS: atom_id res chain seq x y z
N ASP A 1 -7.18 0.99 61.45
CA ASP A 1 -8.46 0.28 61.25
C ASP A 1 -8.19 -0.90 60.31
N SER A 2 -8.71 -2.10 60.58
CA SER A 2 -8.45 -3.28 59.72
C SER A 2 -9.06 -3.16 58.33
N HIS A 3 -10.15 -2.38 58.19
CA HIS A 3 -10.77 -2.08 56.90
C HIS A 3 -9.89 -1.14 56.06
N GLU A 4 -9.29 -0.14 56.69
CA GLU A 4 -8.36 0.78 56.04
C GLU A 4 -7.10 0.05 55.56
N PHE A 5 -6.57 -0.87 56.36
CA PHE A 5 -5.44 -1.72 55.97
C PHE A 5 -5.79 -2.63 54.78
N LEU A 6 -6.97 -3.26 54.78
CA LEU A 6 -7.41 -4.10 53.67
C LEU A 6 -7.54 -3.30 52.36
N ASN A 7 -8.12 -2.09 52.42
CA ASN A 7 -8.23 -1.23 51.25
C ASN A 7 -6.87 -0.79 50.71
N LEU A 8 -5.91 -0.50 51.60
CA LEU A 8 -4.54 -0.20 51.21
C LEU A 8 -3.88 -1.38 50.48
N VAL A 9 -4.02 -2.60 51.02
CA VAL A 9 -3.47 -3.81 50.40
C VAL A 9 -4.08 -4.08 49.02
N ILE A 10 -5.40 -3.92 48.87
CA ILE A 10 -6.09 -4.10 47.58
C ILE A 10 -5.60 -3.06 46.56
N SER A 11 -5.41 -1.80 46.98
CA SER A 11 -4.87 -0.75 46.11
C SER A 11 -3.48 -1.13 45.60
N LEU A 12 -2.58 -1.55 46.48
CA LEU A 12 -1.21 -1.92 46.11
C LEU A 12 -1.17 -3.11 45.14
N ILE A 13 -1.99 -4.13 45.37
CA ILE A 13 -2.11 -5.28 44.46
C ILE A 13 -2.63 -4.84 43.08
N THR A 14 -3.61 -3.92 43.06
CA THR A 14 -4.18 -3.40 41.80
C THR A 14 -3.13 -2.62 41.01
N ASP A 15 -2.37 -1.76 41.70
CA ASP A 15 -1.30 -0.97 41.09
C ASP A 15 -0.20 -1.87 40.50
N GLU A 16 0.19 -2.94 41.21
CA GLU A 16 1.15 -3.93 40.70
C GLU A 16 0.63 -4.67 39.47
N ILE A 17 -0.64 -5.09 39.48
CA ILE A 17 -1.27 -5.76 38.34
C ILE A 17 -1.30 -4.83 37.13
N ASP A 18 -1.63 -3.55 37.31
CA ASP A 18 -1.71 -2.59 36.22
C ASP A 18 -0.33 -2.24 35.66
N ALA A 19 0.71 -2.14 36.50
CA ALA A 19 2.08 -2.00 36.06
C ALA A 19 2.53 -3.18 35.17
N ILE A 20 2.18 -4.42 35.54
CA ILE A 20 2.47 -5.62 34.75
C ILE A 20 1.73 -5.58 33.40
N LYS A 21 0.46 -5.18 33.36
CA LYS A 21 -0.30 -5.06 32.10
C LYS A 21 0.32 -4.04 31.16
N ILE A 22 0.80 -2.91 31.69
CA ILE A 22 1.48 -1.87 30.90
C ILE A 22 2.76 -2.46 30.29
N GLN A 23 3.60 -3.11 31.09
CA GLN A 23 4.83 -3.74 30.60
C GLN A 23 4.58 -4.79 29.51
N ILE A 24 3.56 -5.64 29.67
CA ILE A 24 3.17 -6.63 28.64
C ILE A 24 2.74 -5.92 27.36
N SER A 25 1.95 -4.85 27.47
CA SER A 25 1.47 -4.08 26.31
C SER A 25 2.62 -3.41 25.56
N GLU A 26 3.58 -2.83 26.29
CA GLU A 26 4.79 -2.22 25.74
C GLU A 26 5.68 -3.26 25.03
N GLN A 27 5.86 -4.44 25.62
CA GLN A 27 6.59 -5.53 24.97
C GLN A 27 5.87 -6.04 23.72
N LEU A 28 4.55 -6.19 23.74
CA LEU A 28 3.80 -6.59 22.55
C LEU A 28 3.89 -5.54 21.42
N LEU A 29 3.91 -4.26 21.77
CA LEU A 29 4.15 -3.17 20.83
C LEU A 29 5.58 -3.22 20.27
N SER A 30 6.59 -3.47 21.11
CA SER A 30 7.98 -3.62 20.64
C SER A 30 8.12 -4.83 19.74
N PHE A 31 7.54 -5.98 20.10
CA PHE A 31 7.50 -7.18 19.25
C PHE A 31 6.79 -6.90 17.92
N LYS A 32 5.67 -6.17 17.91
CA LYS A 32 4.98 -5.80 16.66
C LYS A 32 5.83 -4.86 15.78
N ASN A 33 6.65 -4.00 16.40
CA ASN A 33 7.54 -3.09 15.67
C ASN A 33 8.85 -3.78 15.22
N GLU A 34 9.33 -4.77 15.96
CA GLU A 34 10.53 -5.58 15.66
C GLU A 34 10.23 -6.74 14.70
N ILE A 35 9.02 -7.30 14.75
CA ILE A 35 8.45 -8.12 13.70
C ILE A 35 8.05 -7.15 12.58
N VAL A 36 9.06 -6.61 11.90
CA VAL A 36 8.92 -6.23 10.51
C VAL A 36 8.46 -7.51 9.83
N ASP A 37 7.17 -7.59 9.51
CA ASP A 37 6.60 -8.74 8.84
C ASP A 37 7.53 -9.09 7.66
N PRO A 38 8.20 -10.26 7.68
CA PRO A 38 9.15 -10.62 6.63
C PRO A 38 8.52 -10.50 5.25
N THR A 39 7.20 -10.65 5.18
CA THR A 39 6.39 -10.47 3.99
C THR A 39 6.38 -9.01 3.52
N THR A 40 6.16 -8.05 4.43
CA THR A 40 6.28 -6.61 4.12
C THR A 40 7.68 -6.19 3.70
N ASN A 41 8.74 -6.71 4.33
CA ASN A 41 10.09 -6.23 4.03
C ASN A 41 10.67 -6.82 2.74
N ASN A 42 10.29 -8.05 2.39
CA ASN A 42 10.86 -8.75 1.24
C ASN A 42 9.98 -8.65 -0.01
N PHE A 43 8.65 -8.67 0.11
CA PHE A 43 7.77 -8.81 -1.06
C PHE A 43 6.92 -7.58 -1.38
N GLN A 44 6.85 -6.56 -0.50
CA GLN A 44 6.08 -5.37 -0.82
C GLN A 44 6.84 -4.40 -1.71
N PHE A 45 6.09 -3.82 -2.65
CA PHE A 45 6.53 -2.77 -3.53
C PHE A 45 5.49 -1.66 -3.60
N CYS A 46 5.91 -0.47 -4.03
CA CYS A 46 5.02 0.69 -4.18
C CYS A 46 4.78 0.96 -5.67
N LEU A 47 3.52 0.87 -6.08
CA LEU A 47 3.06 1.23 -7.42
C LEU A 47 2.41 2.61 -7.37
N ALA A 48 2.98 3.58 -8.07
CA ALA A 48 2.40 4.89 -8.28
C ALA A 48 1.61 4.90 -9.59
N THR A 49 0.31 5.16 -9.48
CA THR A 49 -0.58 5.39 -10.62
C THR A 49 -0.72 6.89 -10.81
N GLU A 50 -0.16 7.41 -11.89
CA GLU A 50 -0.32 8.79 -12.31
C GLU A 50 -1.48 8.89 -13.31
N ARG A 51 -2.45 9.77 -13.03
CA ARG A 51 -3.54 10.09 -13.95
C ARG A 51 -3.45 11.56 -14.31
N CYS A 52 -3.30 11.87 -15.59
CA CYS A 52 -3.14 13.25 -16.02
C CYS A 52 -4.14 13.62 -17.10
N CYS A 53 -4.72 14.81 -16.96
CA CYS A 53 -5.65 15.36 -17.95
C CYS A 53 -4.92 15.78 -19.22
N GLU A 54 -5.37 15.28 -20.38
CA GLU A 54 -4.76 15.63 -21.66
C GLU A 54 -4.94 17.10 -22.05
N ILE A 55 -5.97 17.77 -21.52
CA ILE A 55 -6.25 19.18 -21.84
C ILE A 55 -5.45 20.13 -20.96
N CYS A 56 -5.56 20.00 -19.64
CA CYS A 56 -4.97 20.96 -18.72
C CYS A 56 -3.62 20.52 -18.12
N GLY A 57 -3.18 19.29 -18.39
CA GLY A 57 -1.91 18.75 -17.90
C GLY A 57 -1.86 18.52 -16.39
N MET A 58 -2.98 18.67 -15.67
CA MET A 58 -3.01 18.42 -14.24
C MET A 58 -2.96 16.92 -13.96
N SER A 59 -1.97 16.49 -13.18
CA SER A 59 -1.79 15.11 -12.78
C SER A 59 -2.18 14.86 -11.32
N THR A 60 -2.74 13.70 -11.06
CA THR A 60 -2.96 13.14 -9.73
C THR A 60 -2.20 11.84 -9.60
N ILE A 61 -1.49 11.67 -8.48
CA ILE A 61 -0.68 10.47 -8.22
C ILE A 61 -1.30 9.73 -7.04
N GLN A 62 -1.65 8.48 -7.26
CA GLN A 62 -2.14 7.56 -6.24
C GLN A 62 -1.07 6.49 -6.00
N LYS A 63 -0.69 6.26 -4.74
CA LYS A 63 0.33 5.28 -4.37
C LYS A 63 -0.33 4.10 -3.67
N GLU A 64 0.04 2.90 -4.10
CA GLU A 64 -0.53 1.66 -3.58
C GLU A 64 0.58 0.66 -3.28
N ILE A 65 0.42 -0.06 -2.16
CA ILE A 65 1.34 -1.12 -1.75
C ILE A 65 0.81 -2.44 -2.28
N HIS A 66 1.65 -3.16 -3.02
CA HIS A 66 1.34 -4.43 -3.64
C HIS A 66 2.38 -5.47 -3.25
N THR A 67 2.00 -6.75 -3.26
CA THR A 67 2.90 -7.89 -3.02
C THR A 67 3.14 -8.73 -4.27
N ALA A 68 2.36 -8.50 -5.34
CA ALA A 68 2.51 -9.14 -6.63
C ALA A 68 2.08 -8.20 -7.75
N LEU A 69 2.72 -8.32 -8.92
CA LEU A 69 2.30 -7.65 -10.15
C LEU A 69 1.57 -8.66 -11.04
N LEU A 70 0.32 -8.37 -11.39
CA LEU A 70 -0.49 -9.22 -12.26
C LEU A 70 -0.36 -8.72 -13.69
N ILE A 71 0.22 -9.55 -14.57
CA ILE A 71 0.45 -9.22 -15.97
C ILE A 71 -0.41 -10.15 -16.82
N HIS A 72 -1.26 -9.58 -17.67
CA HIS A 72 -2.08 -10.34 -18.59
C HIS A 72 -1.28 -10.69 -19.85
N VAL A 73 -1.28 -11.98 -20.20
CA VAL A 73 -0.73 -12.46 -21.47
C VAL A 73 -1.87 -12.51 -22.48
N THR A 74 -1.79 -11.71 -23.53
CA THR A 74 -2.77 -11.69 -24.61
C THR A 74 -2.37 -12.67 -25.71
N ASP A 75 -3.13 -13.74 -25.89
CA ASP A 75 -3.00 -14.67 -27.02
C ASP A 75 -3.75 -14.12 -28.24
N ASP A 76 -3.26 -13.03 -28.84
CA ASP A 76 -3.82 -12.51 -30.08
C ASP A 76 -3.31 -13.34 -31.28
N GLU A 77 -4.10 -14.34 -31.70
CA GLU A 77 -3.80 -15.20 -32.86
C GLU A 77 -3.77 -14.45 -34.23
N SER A 78 -4.06 -13.14 -34.27
CA SER A 78 -4.38 -12.45 -35.54
C SER A 78 -3.31 -11.49 -36.08
N LYS A 79 -2.16 -11.28 -35.41
CA LYS A 79 -1.05 -10.49 -35.99
C LYS A 79 0.31 -11.05 -35.61
N THR A 80 0.93 -11.76 -36.56
CA THR A 80 2.38 -11.97 -36.73
C THR A 80 3.26 -11.62 -35.52
N SER A 81 3.64 -12.65 -34.78
CA SER A 81 4.94 -12.81 -34.09
C SER A 81 5.61 -11.51 -33.63
N LYS A 82 5.21 -11.01 -32.46
CA LYS A 82 6.12 -10.18 -31.65
C LYS A 82 6.35 -10.91 -30.34
N ASN A 83 7.62 -10.95 -29.95
CA ASN A 83 8.11 -11.69 -28.81
C ASN A 83 7.23 -11.44 -27.57
N ASN A 84 6.69 -12.52 -26.99
CA ASN A 84 6.02 -12.48 -25.68
C ASN A 84 7.08 -12.58 -24.58
N SER A 85 8.15 -11.78 -24.65
CA SER A 85 9.11 -11.78 -23.56
C SER A 85 8.51 -11.09 -22.33
N LEU A 86 8.96 -11.47 -21.14
CA LEU A 86 8.55 -10.77 -19.92
C LEU A 86 8.85 -9.27 -19.99
N ALA A 87 9.93 -8.88 -20.69
CA ALA A 87 10.27 -7.48 -20.89
C ALA A 87 9.20 -6.75 -21.72
N ASP A 88 8.77 -7.35 -22.84
CA ASP A 88 7.72 -6.76 -23.69
C ASP A 88 6.39 -6.63 -22.93
N LEU A 89 6.05 -7.63 -22.10
CA LEU A 89 4.84 -7.59 -21.28
C LEU A 89 4.91 -6.52 -20.18
N LEU A 90 6.08 -6.33 -19.56
CA LEU A 90 6.29 -5.27 -18.57
C LEU A 90 6.28 -3.88 -19.22
N GLU A 91 6.90 -3.72 -20.40
CA GLU A 91 6.87 -2.47 -21.15
C GLU A 91 5.43 -2.06 -21.49
N ASN A 92 4.61 -3.02 -21.92
CA ASN A 92 3.18 -2.78 -22.17
C ASN A 92 2.43 -2.42 -20.88
N TYR A 93 2.70 -3.11 -19.77
CA TYR A 93 2.05 -2.82 -18.49
C TYR A 93 2.33 -1.39 -17.99
N PHE A 94 3.56 -0.90 -18.16
CA PHE A 94 3.96 0.46 -17.75
C PHE A 94 3.75 1.51 -18.84
N ALA A 95 3.25 1.12 -20.00
CA ALA A 95 2.91 2.06 -21.07
C ALA A 95 1.78 2.99 -20.60
N SER A 96 1.79 4.22 -21.12
CA SER A 96 0.70 5.15 -20.86
C SER A 96 -0.53 4.76 -21.66
N GLU A 97 -1.67 4.58 -20.99
CA GLU A 97 -2.95 4.29 -21.62
C GLU A 97 -3.90 5.47 -21.50
N SER A 98 -4.68 5.76 -22.55
CA SER A 98 -5.69 6.80 -22.52
C SER A 98 -7.03 6.23 -22.02
N MET A 99 -7.61 6.86 -21.01
CA MET A 99 -8.93 6.54 -20.48
C MET A 99 -9.91 7.68 -20.74
N ASP A 100 -11.04 7.35 -21.34
CA ASP A 100 -12.13 8.28 -21.61
C ASP A 100 -13.06 8.45 -20.40
N GLY A 101 -13.72 9.61 -20.31
CA GLY A 101 -14.80 9.85 -19.34
C GLY A 101 -14.37 10.13 -17.90
N CYS A 102 -13.10 10.47 -17.66
CA CYS A 102 -12.61 10.77 -16.31
C CYS A 102 -12.85 12.24 -15.94
N PHE A 103 -13.53 12.49 -14.82
CA PHE A 103 -13.75 13.86 -14.33
C PHE A 103 -12.42 14.55 -13.98
N CYS A 104 -12.24 15.78 -14.44
CA CYS A 104 -11.09 16.62 -14.12
C CYS A 104 -11.53 17.81 -13.26
N ASP A 105 -11.03 17.91 -12.03
CA ASP A 105 -11.38 18.96 -11.08
C ASP A 105 -11.03 20.37 -11.58
N ASN A 106 -10.00 20.49 -12.41
CA ASN A 106 -9.59 21.78 -12.98
C ASN A 106 -10.42 22.18 -14.21
N CYS A 107 -10.77 21.21 -15.07
CA CYS A 107 -11.60 21.46 -16.25
C CYS A 107 -13.11 21.41 -15.95
N GLN A 108 -13.49 21.01 -14.73
CA GLN A 108 -14.89 20.88 -14.25
C GLN A 108 -15.77 20.07 -15.22
N SER A 109 -15.18 19.07 -15.88
CA SER A 109 -15.81 18.28 -16.93
C SER A 109 -15.11 16.92 -17.10
N ASN A 110 -15.79 16.00 -17.77
CA ASN A 110 -15.21 14.70 -18.13
C ASN A 110 -14.24 14.88 -19.28
N GLN A 111 -13.01 14.46 -19.05
CA GLN A 111 -11.91 14.58 -19.98
C GLN A 111 -11.25 13.23 -20.21
N ARG A 112 -10.54 13.13 -21.33
CA ARG A 112 -9.59 12.04 -21.55
C ARG A 112 -8.38 12.26 -20.64
N LYS A 113 -7.94 11.20 -19.98
CA LYS A 113 -6.75 11.20 -19.14
C LYS A 113 -5.79 10.11 -19.60
N TYR A 114 -4.49 10.40 -19.60
CA TYR A 114 -3.50 9.34 -19.68
C TYR A 114 -3.24 8.78 -18.28
N ILE A 115 -3.14 7.47 -18.18
CA ILE A 115 -2.81 6.72 -16.98
C ILE A 115 -1.45 6.09 -17.20
N LYS A 116 -0.56 6.25 -16.23
CA LYS A 116 0.76 5.62 -16.24
C LYS A 116 1.05 4.99 -14.90
N TYR A 117 1.58 3.78 -14.92
CA TYR A 117 2.05 3.08 -13.74
C TYR A 117 3.57 3.26 -13.61
N ASN A 118 4.05 3.52 -12.40
CA ASN A 118 5.47 3.63 -12.10
C ASN A 118 5.79 2.84 -10.82
N LEU A 119 6.85 2.02 -10.85
CA LEU A 119 7.37 1.35 -9.66
C LEU A 119 8.28 2.33 -8.90
N GLU A 120 7.84 2.84 -7.76
CA GLU A 120 8.64 3.77 -6.95
C GLU A 120 9.64 3.05 -6.04
N ARG A 121 9.26 1.86 -5.56
CA ARG A 121 10.10 1.02 -4.70
C ARG A 121 9.89 -0.41 -5.12
N LEU A 122 10.97 -1.09 -5.47
CA LEU A 122 10.97 -2.53 -5.74
C LEU A 122 11.03 -3.32 -4.42
N PRO A 123 10.48 -4.55 -4.41
CA PRO A 123 10.75 -5.49 -3.32
C PRO A 123 12.23 -5.91 -3.35
N ARG A 124 12.66 -6.58 -2.28
CA ARG A 124 14.03 -7.08 -2.14
C ARG A 124 14.32 -8.22 -3.11
#